data_AF-A0A939AYI8-F1
#
_entry.id   AF-A0A939AYI8-F1
#
_cell.length_a   1.000
_cell.length_b   1.000
_cell.length_c   1.000
_cell.angle_alpha   90.00
_cell.angle_beta   90.00
_cell.angle_gamma   90.00
#
_symmetry.space_group_name_H-M   'P 1'
#
loop_
_entity.id
_entity.type
_entity.pdbx_description
1 polymer ?
#
loop_
_entity_poly.entity_id
_entity_poly.type
_entity_poly.pdbx_seq_one_letter_code
_entity_poly.pdbx_strand_id
1 'polypeptide(L)'
;MSMFVDTLIIFLHALVAWVLVEVFVNNAYRLSRPQYVFFHYVSVVAAFAIAFFVYFQFFAAGWAVFFVTMTALGFVLLLEIIVFGYLYSGDRWFLNFADWIFPMFLATSTIYLMGVLLAGR
;
A
#
# COMPACT_ATOMS: atom_id res chain seq x y z
N MET A 1 -12.50 10.48 -17.47
CA MET A 1 -11.13 9.95 -17.70
C MET A 1 -11.29 8.59 -18.36
N SER A 2 -10.35 8.13 -19.20
CA SER A 2 -10.46 6.77 -19.72
C SER A 2 -10.06 5.78 -18.64
N MET A 3 -10.64 4.56 -18.65
CA MET A 3 -10.29 3.51 -17.68
C MET A 3 -8.77 3.25 -17.62
N PHE A 4 -8.10 3.36 -18.77
CA PHE A 4 -6.64 3.24 -18.85
C PHE A 4 -5.92 4.32 -18.04
N VAL A 5 -6.33 5.58 -18.16
CA VAL A 5 -5.69 6.69 -17.43
C VAL A 5 -5.99 6.59 -15.93
N ASP A 6 -7.21 6.23 -15.53
CA ASP A 6 -7.55 5.98 -14.11
C ASP A 6 -6.65 4.89 -13.52
N THR A 7 -6.50 3.77 -14.23
CA THR A 7 -5.66 2.65 -13.83
C THR A 7 -4.20 3.06 -13.67
N LEU A 8 -3.67 3.87 -14.62
CA LEU A 8 -2.31 4.39 -14.54
C LEU A 8 -2.12 5.32 -13.32
N ILE A 9 -3.10 6.18 -13.03
CA ILE A 9 -3.04 7.06 -11.87
C ILE A 9 -3.09 6.26 -10.57
N ILE A 10 -3.92 5.21 -10.49
CA ILE A 10 -3.96 4.30 -9.33
C ILE A 10 -2.59 3.64 -9.15
N PHE A 11 -1.98 3.14 -10.24
CA PHE A 11 -0.63 2.56 -10.20
C PHE A 11 0.40 3.56 -9.66
N LEU A 12 0.40 4.80 -10.14
CA LEU A 12 1.35 5.82 -9.69
C LEU A 12 1.19 6.13 -8.19
N HIS A 13 -0.02 6.21 -7.67
CA HIS A 13 -0.25 6.41 -6.24
C HIS A 13 0.18 5.21 -5.39
N ALA A 14 -0.12 4.00 -5.86
CA ALA A 14 0.34 2.77 -5.21
C ALA A 14 1.88 2.70 -5.20
N LEU A 15 2.53 3.02 -6.31
CA LEU A 15 3.99 3.07 -6.43
C LEU A 15 4.61 4.11 -5.50
N VAL A 16 4.06 5.32 -5.44
CA VAL A 16 4.56 6.36 -4.53
C VAL A 16 4.41 5.93 -3.07
N ALA A 17 3.25 5.43 -2.67
CA ALA A 17 3.03 4.95 -1.31
C ALA A 17 4.01 3.80 -0.97
N TRP A 18 4.17 2.85 -1.88
CA TRP A 18 5.09 1.73 -1.73
C TRP A 18 6.55 2.20 -1.59
N VAL A 19 7.03 3.10 -2.46
CA VAL A 19 8.39 3.67 -2.36
C VAL A 19 8.62 4.37 -1.02
N LEU A 20 7.63 5.11 -0.51
CA LEU A 20 7.76 5.77 0.79
C LEU A 20 7.91 4.77 1.94
N VAL A 21 7.16 3.67 1.90
CA VAL A 21 7.29 2.56 2.88
C VAL A 21 8.66 1.91 2.76
N GLU A 22 9.14 1.65 1.55
CA GLU A 22 10.45 1.05 1.31
C GLU A 22 11.61 1.93 1.79
N VAL A 23 11.51 3.25 1.57
CA VAL A 23 12.49 4.19 2.11
C VAL A 23 12.54 4.09 3.64
N PHE A 24 11.39 3.95 4.31
CA PHE A 24 11.37 3.71 5.75
C PHE A 24 12.04 2.37 6.10
N VAL A 25 11.62 1.26 5.49
CA VAL A 25 12.14 -0.09 5.78
C VAL A 25 13.66 -0.15 5.64
N ASN A 26 14.21 0.42 4.56
CA ASN A 26 15.65 0.44 4.30
C ASN A 26 16.46 1.33 5.26
N ASN A 27 15.82 2.28 5.95
CA ASN A 27 16.48 3.17 6.93
C ASN A 27 16.23 2.76 8.39
N ALA A 28 15.32 1.81 8.64
CA ALA A 28 14.88 1.42 9.98
C ALA A 28 15.80 0.43 10.72
N TYR A 29 17.01 0.17 10.21
CA TYR A 29 17.95 -0.87 10.71
C TYR A 29 18.41 -0.67 12.16
N ARG A 30 18.23 0.52 12.75
CA ARG A 30 18.62 0.81 14.14
C ARG A 30 17.50 0.59 15.16
N LEU A 31 16.28 0.33 14.71
CA LEU A 31 15.13 0.17 15.61
C LEU A 31 15.14 -1.21 16.26
N SER A 32 14.71 -1.26 17.54
CA SER A 32 14.36 -2.54 18.14
C SER A 32 13.17 -3.17 17.40
N ARG A 33 13.00 -4.48 17.49
CA ARG A 33 11.93 -5.19 16.76
C ARG A 33 10.51 -4.63 17.03
N PRO A 34 10.09 -4.37 18.28
CA PRO A 34 8.78 -3.77 18.54
C PRO A 34 8.62 -2.37 17.94
N GLN A 35 9.67 -1.55 18.02
CA GLN A 35 9.68 -0.22 17.41
C GLN A 35 9.58 -0.31 15.89
N TYR A 36 10.36 -1.20 15.27
CA TYR A 36 10.30 -1.43 13.82
C TYR A 36 8.87 -1.79 13.39
N VAL A 37 8.24 -2.77 14.04
CA VAL A 37 6.87 -3.20 13.69
C VAL A 37 5.88 -2.05 13.84
N PHE A 38 5.94 -1.32 14.96
CA PHE A 38 5.06 -0.18 15.21
C PHE A 38 5.22 0.91 14.14
N PHE A 39 6.45 1.37 13.89
CA PHE A 39 6.71 2.43 12.93
C PHE A 39 6.48 1.97 11.48
N HIS A 40 6.68 0.69 11.17
CA HIS A 40 6.34 0.12 9.87
C HIS A 40 4.84 0.24 9.62
N TYR A 41 4.00 -0.19 10.57
CA TYR A 41 2.55 -0.11 10.41
C TYR A 41 2.07 1.34 10.30
N VAL A 42 2.63 2.25 11.10
CA VAL A 42 2.37 3.69 10.99
C VAL A 42 2.76 4.22 9.61
N SER A 43 3.94 3.83 9.09
CA SER A 43 4.42 4.28 7.77
C SER A 43 3.52 3.79 6.63
N VAL A 44 3.06 2.55 6.70
CA VAL A 44 2.13 1.97 5.72
C VAL A 44 0.82 2.73 5.72
N VAL A 45 0.19 2.91 6.90
CA VAL A 45 -1.07 3.64 7.02
C VAL A 45 -0.88 5.09 6.54
N ALA A 46 0.18 5.78 6.96
CA ALA A 46 0.41 7.17 6.57
C ALA A 46 0.65 7.33 5.07
N ALA A 47 1.53 6.52 4.48
CA ALA A 47 1.87 6.60 3.05
C ALA A 47 0.66 6.32 2.17
N PHE A 48 -0.08 5.25 2.46
CA PHE A 48 -1.28 4.91 1.70
C PHE A 48 -2.43 5.89 1.95
N ALA A 49 -2.61 6.39 3.19
CA ALA A 49 -3.61 7.41 3.47
C ALA A 49 -3.33 8.69 2.68
N ILE A 50 -2.10 9.19 2.69
CA ILE A 50 -1.72 10.42 1.97
C ILE A 50 -1.88 10.23 0.46
N ALA A 51 -1.33 9.15 -0.10
CA ALA A 51 -1.41 8.90 -1.53
C ALA A 51 -2.88 8.76 -1.99
N PHE A 52 -3.68 7.96 -1.29
CA PHE A 52 -5.06 7.74 -1.72
C PHE A 52 -6.01 8.86 -1.32
N PHE A 53 -5.68 9.67 -0.31
CA PHE A 53 -6.36 10.95 -0.08
C PHE A 53 -6.26 11.83 -1.32
N VAL A 54 -5.05 12.01 -1.87
CA VAL A 54 -4.83 12.80 -3.10
C VAL A 54 -5.57 12.18 -4.29
N TYR A 55 -5.51 10.85 -4.45
CA TYR A 55 -6.25 10.16 -5.50
C TYR A 55 -7.76 10.43 -5.42
N PHE A 56 -8.39 10.17 -4.27
CA PHE A 56 -9.83 10.31 -4.13
C PHE A 56 -10.30 11.77 -4.14
N GLN A 57 -9.47 12.71 -3.67
CA GLN A 57 -9.80 14.13 -3.68
C GLN A 57 -9.79 14.76 -5.08
N PHE A 58 -8.87 14.34 -5.94
CA PHE A 58 -8.61 15.05 -7.20
C PHE A 58 -8.84 14.22 -8.47
N PHE A 59 -8.83 12.89 -8.38
CA PHE A 59 -8.76 12.02 -9.55
C PHE A 59 -9.86 10.95 -9.62
N ALA A 60 -10.61 10.69 -8.54
CA ALA A 60 -11.63 9.65 -8.51
C ALA A 60 -12.84 9.98 -9.42
N ALA A 61 -12.69 9.68 -10.72
CA ALA A 61 -13.70 9.90 -11.73
C ALA A 61 -14.64 8.68 -11.84
N GLY A 62 -15.51 8.49 -10.85
CA GLY A 62 -16.67 7.58 -10.94
C GLY A 62 -16.38 6.08 -10.82
N TRP A 63 -15.16 5.67 -10.48
CA TRP A 63 -14.88 4.28 -10.10
C TRP A 63 -15.41 4.00 -8.70
N ALA A 64 -16.03 2.83 -8.51
CA ALA A 64 -16.41 2.40 -7.18
C ALA A 64 -15.15 2.20 -6.32
N VAL A 65 -15.21 2.62 -5.05
CA VAL A 65 -14.11 2.51 -4.07
C VAL A 65 -13.51 1.11 -4.01
N PHE A 66 -14.37 0.08 -4.10
CA PHE A 66 -13.95 -1.31 -4.15
C PHE A 66 -12.98 -1.60 -5.32
N PHE A 67 -13.30 -1.16 -6.54
CA PHE A 67 -12.45 -1.41 -7.71
C PHE A 67 -11.13 -0.67 -7.64
N VAL A 68 -11.12 0.57 -7.13
CA VAL A 68 -9.88 1.31 -6.88
C VAL A 68 -8.99 0.54 -5.90
N THR A 69 -9.58 0.07 -4.79
CA THR A 69 -8.87 -0.68 -3.74
C THR A 69 -8.28 -1.98 -4.28
N MET A 70 -9.06 -2.77 -5.02
CA MET A 70 -8.60 -4.04 -5.60
C MET A 70 -7.52 -3.83 -6.67
N THR A 71 -7.64 -2.77 -7.47
CA THR A 71 -6.64 -2.43 -8.50
C THR A 71 -5.33 -1.99 -7.85
N ALA A 72 -5.39 -1.14 -6.82
CA ALA A 72 -4.24 -0.73 -6.04
C ALA A 72 -3.54 -1.91 -5.36
N LEU A 73 -4.32 -2.80 -4.72
CA LEU A 73 -3.79 -4.05 -4.15
C LEU A 73 -3.05 -4.89 -5.19
N GLY A 74 -3.65 -5.07 -6.37
CA GLY A 74 -3.00 -5.80 -7.47
C GLY A 74 -1.66 -5.20 -7.87
N PHE A 75 -1.55 -3.87 -7.91
CA PHE A 75 -0.30 -3.20 -8.20
C PHE A 75 0.73 -3.31 -7.07
N VAL A 76 0.33 -3.18 -5.81
CA VAL A 76 1.24 -3.36 -4.68
C VAL A 76 1.79 -4.80 -4.69
N LEU A 77 0.93 -5.81 -4.88
CA LEU A 77 1.37 -7.20 -5.01
C LEU A 77 2.32 -7.40 -6.18
N LEU A 78 2.05 -6.77 -7.32
CA LEU A 78 2.95 -6.83 -8.48
C LEU A 78 4.33 -6.24 -8.16
N LEU A 79 4.37 -5.07 -7.52
CA LEU A 79 5.62 -4.41 -7.11
C LEU A 79 6.39 -5.30 -6.12
N GLU A 80 5.72 -5.82 -5.11
CA GLU A 80 6.28 -6.75 -4.12
C GLU A 80 6.89 -7.98 -4.79
N ILE A 81 6.18 -8.61 -5.72
CA ILE A 81 6.68 -9.81 -6.43
C ILE A 81 7.88 -9.47 -7.33
N ILE A 82 7.87 -8.32 -8.01
CA ILE A 82 8.98 -7.93 -8.89
C ILE A 82 10.24 -7.62 -8.07
N VAL A 83 10.09 -6.83 -7.00
CA VAL A 83 11.22 -6.34 -6.20
C VAL A 83 11.73 -7.43 -5.28
N PHE A 84 10.82 -8.22 -4.70
CA PHE A 84 11.14 -9.20 -3.69
C PHE A 84 10.77 -10.62 -4.13
N GLY A 85 11.02 -10.97 -5.39
CA GLY A 85 10.66 -12.25 -6.05
C GLY A 85 11.07 -13.56 -5.36
N TYR A 86 11.61 -13.50 -4.14
CA TYR A 86 12.06 -14.61 -3.29
C TYR A 86 11.70 -14.45 -1.78
N LEU A 87 10.69 -13.64 -1.40
CA LEU A 87 10.32 -13.26 -0.01
C LEU A 87 10.20 -14.40 1.03
N TYR A 88 10.18 -15.67 0.61
CA TYR A 88 9.85 -16.81 1.47
C TYR A 88 10.82 -18.00 1.36
N SER A 89 12.10 -17.77 1.09
CA SER A 89 13.12 -18.83 1.16
C SER A 89 13.87 -18.80 2.51
N GLY A 90 13.35 -19.50 3.53
CA GLY A 90 14.08 -19.68 4.81
C GLY A 90 13.27 -20.31 5.96
N ASP A 91 13.99 -20.73 7.02
CA ASP A 91 13.44 -21.49 8.18
C ASP A 91 12.39 -20.75 9.03
N ARG A 92 12.17 -19.45 8.79
CA ARG A 92 11.18 -18.60 9.49
C ARG A 92 10.20 -17.92 8.54
N TRP A 93 9.90 -18.57 7.41
CA TRP A 93 9.00 -18.05 6.38
C TRP A 93 7.64 -17.56 6.93
N PHE A 94 7.12 -18.17 8.01
CA PHE A 94 5.85 -17.75 8.64
C PHE A 94 5.91 -16.37 9.31
N LEU A 95 7.07 -15.98 9.88
CA LEU A 95 7.24 -14.63 10.44
C LEU A 95 7.31 -13.60 9.32
N ASN A 96 8.00 -13.93 8.23
CA ASN A 96 8.03 -13.10 7.03
C ASN A 96 6.62 -12.97 6.42
N PHE A 97 5.82 -14.04 6.48
CA PHE A 97 4.44 -14.02 5.98
C PHE A 97 3.55 -13.12 6.83
N ALA A 98 3.67 -13.20 8.16
CA ALA A 98 2.96 -12.30 9.06
C ALA A 98 3.39 -10.84 8.85
N ASP A 99 4.70 -10.59 8.77
CA ASP A 99 5.27 -9.26 8.52
C ASP A 99 4.84 -8.68 7.17
N TRP A 100 4.40 -9.51 6.23
CA TRP A 100 3.91 -9.08 4.92
C TRP A 100 2.38 -8.92 4.89
N ILE A 101 1.62 -9.91 5.37
CA ILE A 101 0.15 -9.90 5.26
C ILE A 101 -0.50 -8.79 6.08
N PHE A 102 0.06 -8.45 7.25
CA PHE A 102 -0.48 -7.38 8.10
C PHE A 102 -0.32 -6.00 7.45
N PRO A 103 0.86 -5.60 6.95
CA PRO A 103 1.01 -4.39 6.13
C PRO A 103 0.10 -4.36 4.90
N MET A 104 -0.05 -5.48 4.19
CA MET A 104 -0.98 -5.56 3.05
C MET A 104 -2.43 -5.31 3.47
N PHE A 105 -2.87 -5.90 4.57
CA PHE A 105 -4.20 -5.65 5.14
C PHE A 105 -4.38 -4.18 5.56
N LEU A 106 -3.38 -3.58 6.19
CA LEU A 106 -3.42 -2.17 6.58
C LEU A 106 -3.48 -1.26 5.35
N ALA A 107 -2.61 -1.46 4.35
CA ALA A 107 -2.60 -0.67 3.13
C ALA A 107 -3.97 -0.71 2.44
N THR A 108 -4.51 -1.91 2.21
CA THR A 108 -5.83 -2.09 1.56
C THR A 108 -6.97 -1.46 2.35
N SER A 109 -7.02 -1.67 3.66
CA SER A 109 -8.04 -1.09 4.54
C SER A 109 -7.96 0.44 4.56
N THR A 110 -6.74 0.99 4.58
CA THR A 110 -6.51 2.43 4.50
C THR A 110 -6.97 3.02 3.17
N ILE A 111 -6.66 2.38 2.04
CA ILE A 111 -7.14 2.80 0.72
C ILE A 111 -8.67 2.84 0.71
N TYR A 112 -9.30 1.74 1.15
CA TYR A 112 -10.76 1.63 1.17
C TYR A 112 -11.39 2.71 2.08
N LEU A 113 -10.82 2.92 3.27
CA LEU A 113 -11.28 3.93 4.21
C LEU A 113 -11.19 5.34 3.62
N MET A 114 -10.07 5.71 2.97
CA MET A 114 -9.94 7.00 2.30
C MET A 114 -10.99 7.17 1.21
N GLY A 115 -11.27 6.11 0.46
CA GLY A 115 -12.34 6.09 -0.53
C GLY A 115 -13.71 6.33 0.08
N VAL A 116 -14.06 5.64 1.16
CA VAL A 116 -15.36 5.83 1.83
C VAL A 116 -15.51 7.25 2.41
N LEU A 117 -14.45 7.81 2.98
CA LEU A 117 -14.49 9.13 3.60
C LEU A 117 -14.61 10.27 2.58
N LEU A 118 -13.94 10.15 1.43
CA LEU A 118 -13.84 11.24 0.45
C LEU A 118 -14.78 11.06 -0.75
N ALA A 119 -14.99 9.82 -1.16
CA ALA A 119 -15.93 9.47 -2.22
C ALA A 119 -17.26 9.00 -1.63
N GLY A 120 -17.71 9.59 -0.51
CA GLY A 120 -19.02 9.39 0.14
C GLY A 120 -20.22 9.82 -0.72
N ARG A 121 -20.25 9.32 -1.96
CA ARG A 121 -21.31 9.26 -2.96
C ARG A 121 -21.30 7.86 -3.55
#